data_AF-A0A833G394-F1
#
_entry.id   AF-A0A833G394-F1
#
_cell.length_a   1.000
_cell.length_b   1.000
_cell.length_c   1.000
_cell.angle_alpha   90.00
_cell.angle_beta   90.00
_cell.angle_gamma   90.00
#
_symmetry.space_group_name_H-M   'P 1'
#
loop_
_entity.id
_entity.type
_entity.pdbx_description
1 polymer ?
#
loop_
_entity_poly.entity_id
_entity_poly.type
_entity_poly.pdbx_seq_one_letter_code
_entity_poly.pdbx_strand_id
1 'polypeptide(L)' 'MKSILSLVPLLAILATACSDDPAGPDNPIDPVASVAIAPGVRELTVGGTLGLAATVKSVAGKTLNRTIAWTTANPSIAT' A
#
# COMPACT_ATOMS: atom_id res chain seq x y z
N MET A 1 6.26 -59.61 22.29
CA MET A 1 4.96 -59.66 21.57
C MET A 1 3.86 -59.54 22.62
N LYS A 2 3.22 -58.37 22.75
CA LYS A 2 1.90 -58.12 23.39
C LYS A 2 1.75 -56.58 23.49
N SER A 3 1.06 -56.02 22.51
CA SER A 3 0.66 -54.62 22.39
C SER A 3 -0.23 -54.17 23.54
N ILE A 4 -0.09 -52.93 24.00
CA ILE A 4 -1.22 -52.08 24.42
C ILE A 4 -0.86 -50.63 24.06
N LEU A 5 -1.20 -50.25 22.83
CA LEU A 5 -1.09 -48.88 22.32
C LEU A 5 -2.27 -48.08 22.90
N SER A 6 -1.97 -47.13 23.78
CA SER A 6 -2.98 -46.30 24.45
C SER A 6 -3.62 -45.29 23.49
N LEU A 7 -4.91 -45.12 23.72
CA LEU A 7 -5.96 -44.39 23.03
C LEU A 7 -5.77 -42.86 23.14
N VAL A 8 -5.72 -42.13 22.02
CA VAL A 8 -5.97 -40.68 22.01
C VAL A 8 -7.10 -40.41 21.01
N PRO A 9 -8.21 -39.78 21.43
CA PRO A 9 -9.43 -39.72 20.64
C PRO A 9 -9.46 -38.56 19.64
N LEU A 10 -10.22 -38.82 18.59
CA LEU A 10 -10.83 -37.94 17.60
C LEU A 10 -11.21 -36.54 18.13
N LEU A 11 -10.66 -35.49 17.51
CA LEU A 11 -11.27 -34.15 17.52
C LEU A 11 -11.03 -33.46 16.17
N ALA A 12 -12.10 -33.29 15.40
CA ALA A 12 -12.09 -32.70 14.06
C ALA A 12 -12.97 -31.44 14.06
N ILE A 13 -12.39 -30.24 14.25
CA ILE A 13 -12.96 -28.91 13.97
C ILE A 13 -11.78 -27.90 14.07
N LEU A 14 -11.49 -26.88 13.23
CA LEU A 14 -12.27 -25.93 12.43
C LEU A 14 -11.40 -25.30 11.31
N ALA A 15 -12.10 -24.76 10.30
CA ALA A 15 -11.79 -23.59 9.47
C ALA A 15 -10.70 -23.72 8.40
N THR A 16 -11.18 -23.66 7.15
CA THR A 16 -10.45 -23.19 5.97
C THR A 16 -9.76 -21.86 6.27
N ALA A 17 -8.48 -21.90 6.62
CA ALA A 17 -7.64 -20.71 6.59
C ALA A 17 -7.33 -20.39 5.11
N CYS A 18 -8.31 -19.82 4.41
CA CYS A 18 -7.97 -18.91 3.31
C CYS A 18 -7.52 -17.62 3.98
N SER A 19 -6.29 -17.64 4.52
CA SER A 19 -5.62 -16.40 4.91
C SER A 19 -5.09 -15.80 3.61
N ASP A 20 -5.99 -15.20 2.84
CA ASP A 20 -5.60 -14.22 1.82
C ASP A 20 -5.30 -12.92 2.58
N ASP A 21 -4.23 -12.94 3.36
CA ASP A 21 -3.63 -11.75 3.95
C ASP A 21 -2.59 -11.26 2.94
N PRO A 22 -2.86 -10.19 2.16
CA PRO A 22 -1.91 -9.69 1.16
C PRO A 22 -0.63 -9.13 1.80
N ALA A 23 -0.57 -9.04 3.13
CA ALA A 23 0.50 -8.48 3.92
C ALA A 23 0.95 -9.45 5.02
N GLY A 24 1.17 -10.73 4.66
CA GLY A 24 1.91 -11.66 5.51
C GLY A 24 3.24 -11.06 5.99
N PRO A 25 3.83 -11.59 7.07
CA PRO A 25 5.05 -11.05 7.73
C PRO A 25 6.29 -10.94 6.81
N ASP A 26 6.17 -11.40 5.56
CA ASP A 26 7.25 -11.58 4.60
C ASP A 26 7.22 -10.58 3.43
N ASN A 27 6.29 -9.61 3.43
CA ASN A 27 6.23 -8.57 2.41
C ASN A 27 6.67 -7.21 3.00
N PRO A 28 7.98 -6.85 2.93
CA PRO A 28 8.48 -5.57 3.43
C PRO A 28 8.09 -4.45 2.45
N ILE A 29 6.79 -4.16 2.35
CA ILE A 29 6.32 -2.97 1.65
C ILE A 29 6.52 -1.81 2.60
N ASP A 30 7.56 -1.02 2.34
CA ASP A 30 7.79 0.22 3.06
C ASP A 30 6.53 1.11 2.98
N PRO A 31 5.89 1.44 4.12
CA PRO A 31 4.71 2.30 4.11
C PRO A 31 5.10 3.72 3.65
N VAL A 32 4.14 4.39 3.02
CA VAL A 32 4.30 5.80 2.64
C VAL A 32 4.17 6.67 3.89
N ALA A 33 5.19 7.47 4.18
CA ALA A 33 5.17 8.41 5.30
C ALA A 33 4.98 9.86 4.84
N SER A 34 5.46 10.22 3.64
CA SER A 34 5.31 11.57 3.11
C SER A 34 5.28 11.61 1.59
N VAL A 35 4.65 12.67 1.07
CA VAL A 35 4.61 13.01 -0.36
C VAL A 35 5.02 14.47 -0.50
N ALA A 36 6.10 14.73 -1.22
CA ALA A 36 6.55 16.08 -1.56
C ALA A 36 6.20 16.38 -3.01
N ILE A 37 5.57 17.52 -3.27
CA ILE A 37 5.16 17.96 -4.61
C ILE A 37 5.96 19.20 -5.01
N ALA A 38 6.47 19.22 -6.25
CA ALA A 38 7.16 20.36 -6.83
C ALA A 38 6.72 20.58 -8.30
N PRO A 39 6.65 21.84 -8.76
CA PRO A 39 6.76 23.07 -7.99
C PRO A 39 5.57 23.23 -7.01
N GLY A 40 5.72 24.14 -6.03
CA GLY A 40 4.63 24.51 -5.12
C GLY A 40 3.54 25.34 -5.81
N VAL A 41 2.89 26.23 -5.05
CA VAL A 41 1.82 27.09 -5.60
C VAL A 41 2.34 27.95 -6.75
N ARG A 42 1.62 27.93 -7.87
CA ARG A 42 1.91 28.67 -9.09
C ARG A 42 0.60 29.23 -9.65
N GLU A 43 0.68 30.42 -10.25
CA GLU A 43 -0.38 30.94 -11.10
C GLU A 43 -0.26 30.32 -12.49
N LEU A 44 -1.39 29.94 -13.07
CA LEU A 44 -1.47 29.35 -14.40
C LEU A 44 -2.36 30.22 -15.26
N THR A 45 -1.86 30.64 -16.43
CA THR A 45 -2.67 31.31 -17.45
C THR A 45 -3.60 30.32 -18.14
N VAL A 46 -4.75 30.80 -18.63
CA VAL A 46 -5.73 29.98 -19.35
C VAL A 46 -5.08 29.32 -20.57
N GLY A 47 -5.26 28.01 -20.70
CA GLY A 47 -4.64 27.19 -21.75
C GLY A 47 -3.19 26.79 -21.47
N GLY A 48 -2.60 27.23 -20.35
CA GLY A 48 -1.28 26.81 -19.91
C GLY A 48 -1.27 25.41 -19.31
N THR A 49 -0.08 24.82 -19.22
CA THR A 49 0.16 23.54 -18.55
C THR A 49 1.26 23.69 -17.50
N LEU A 50 1.06 23.11 -16.31
CA LEU A 50 2.06 23.04 -15.26
C LEU A 50 2.48 21.59 -15.04
N GLY A 51 3.77 21.30 -15.23
CA GLY A 51 4.33 20.01 -14.87
C GLY A 51 4.49 19.89 -13.36
N LEU A 52 3.89 18.86 -12.76
CA LEU A 52 4.05 18.52 -11.35
C LEU A 52 4.84 17.21 -11.20
N ALA A 53 5.77 17.20 -10.26
CA ALA A 53 6.52 16.03 -9.85
C ALA A 53 6.23 15.74 -8.37
N ALA A 54 5.92 14.49 -8.05
CA ALA A 54 5.76 14.04 -6.67
C ALA A 54 6.86 13.04 -6.29
N THR A 55 7.46 13.25 -5.13
CA THR A 55 8.43 12.33 -4.51
C THR A 55 7.81 11.71 -3.26
N VAL A 56 7.66 10.39 -3.27
CA VAL A 56 7.08 9.63 -2.15
C VAL A 56 8.19 9.04 -1.31
N LYS A 57 8.14 9.20 0.02
CA LYS A 57 9.16 8.68 0.93
C LYS A 57 8.57 7.83 2.05
N SER A 58 9.34 6.82 2.48
CA SER A 58 9.06 6.06 3.70
C SER A 58 9.50 6.80 4.96
N VAL A 59 9.14 6.27 6.14
CA VAL A 59 9.58 6.82 7.43
C VAL A 59 11.11 6.82 7.59
N ALA A 60 11.79 5.90 6.90
CA ALA A 60 13.24 5.82 6.87
C ALA A 60 13.90 6.77 5.85
N GLY A 61 13.11 7.60 5.15
CA GLY A 61 13.61 8.58 4.16
C GLY A 61 13.89 8.02 2.77
N LYS A 62 13.65 6.72 2.53
CA LYS A 62 13.81 6.07 1.23
C LYS A 62 12.73 6.52 0.25
N THR A 63 13.12 6.88 -0.98
CA THR A 63 12.17 7.15 -2.07
C THR A 63 11.47 5.87 -2.50
N LEU A 64 10.14 5.91 -2.59
CA LEU A 64 9.29 4.79 -2.97
C LEU A 64 8.78 4.97 -4.41
N ASN A 65 8.73 3.87 -5.16
CA ASN A 65 8.03 3.83 -6.43
C ASN A 65 6.55 3.50 -6.15
N ARG A 66 5.68 4.51 -6.23
CA ARG A 66 4.24 4.40 -5.99
C ARG A 66 3.51 5.02 -7.15
N THR A 67 2.38 4.42 -7.54
CA THR A 67 1.46 5.03 -8.49
C THR A 67 0.89 6.31 -7.90
N ILE A 68 0.99 7.40 -8.64
CA ILE A 68 0.48 8.72 -8.26
C ILE A 68 -0.70 9.04 -9.16
N ALA A 69 -1.85 9.34 -8.57
CA ALA A 69 -3.02 9.87 -9.25
C ALA A 69 -3.19 11.34 -8.88
N TRP A 70 -3.46 12.18 -9.88
CA TRP A 70 -3.65 13.61 -9.70
C TRP A 70 -5.14 13.96 -9.78
N THR A 71 -5.56 14.92 -8.96
CA THR A 71 -6.89 15.50 -9.02
C THR A 71 -6.80 17.00 -8.81
N THR A 72 -7.82 17.69 -9.30
CA THR A 72 -7.99 19.14 -9.21
C THR A 72 -9.23 19.43 -8.37
N ALA A 73 -9.15 20.47 -7.53
CA ALA A 73 -10.32 20.93 -6.79
C ALA A 73 -11.36 21.62 -7.68
N ASN A 74 -10.95 22.13 -8.86
CA ASN A 74 -11.83 22.80 -9.79
C ASN A 74 -11.53 22.41 -11.26
N PRO A 75 -12.16 21.34 -11.78
CA PRO A 75 -11.91 20.83 -13.13
C PRO A 75 -12.39 21.77 -14.25
N SER A 76 -13.21 22.77 -13.95
CA SER A 76 -13.58 23.81 -14.94
C SER A 76 -12.46 24.82 -15.18
N ILE A 77 -11.45 24.87 -14.29
CA ILE A 77 -10.30 25.79 -14.38
C ILE A 77 -9.03 25.04 -14.80
N ALA A 78 -8.76 23.88 -14.20
CA ALA A 78 -7.57 23.08 -14.49
C ALA A 78 -7.91 21.59 -14.40
N THR A 79 -7.47 20.79 -15.37
CA THR A 79 -7.75 19.36 -15.51
C THR A 79 -6.48 18.52 -15.50
#